data_AF-A0A2N2MVQ9-F1
#
_entry.id   AF-A0A2N2MVQ9-F1
#
_cell.length_a   1.000
_cell.length_b   1.000
_cell.length_c   1.000
_cell.angle_alpha   90.00
_cell.angle_beta   90.00
_cell.angle_gamma   90.00
#
_symmetry.space_group_name_H-M   'P 1'
#
loop_
_entity.id
_entity.type
_entity.pdbx_description
1 polymer ?
#
loop_
_entity_poly.entity_id
_entity_poly.type
_entity_poly.pdbx_seq_one_letter_code
_entity_poly.pdbx_strand_id
1 'polypeptide(L)'
;MSEVINNRQKRVDIMKNLIRQLDQGVAEERVKSQLETMLDEADYSDVFMMEVQLVKEGITAERIQELCDTHTRVLKKHLDLQETPETLPGHPVHTFVQENRELAKTTGSIRVLLEKINQKPDDEAVTDMMQAVQQQLNILMDVDKHYRRKENLLFPYFEKNQLPGPPLVMWGKHDEVRKQLRETLAGLQQVETHTAGEVKAFSSFTILPTLESVDDMIYKEEKIMFPTALDLLTEQDWYEIYTQSDEYGYCIYAPQFEWTPEGGVTEEMKKPAASNGRVQMPTGNFSLNELISVFSTLPFDLTFVDAEDTVRYFTPGRNRIFDRSRAILGRKVQYCHPPKSVHIVNKIVKDFKDGAQEKAAFWINMGGKFIYICYYAVRDPHGVYLGTLEVTQDLTEVRALEGERRLLEYDSETS
;
A
#
# COMPACT_ATOMS: atom_id res chain seq x y z
N MET A 1 23.15 1.62 34.40
CA MET A 1 22.82 1.58 32.96
C MET A 1 23.39 0.35 32.24
N SER A 2 24.64 -0.07 32.50
CA SER A 2 25.23 -1.27 31.85
C SER A 2 24.59 -2.60 32.25
N GLU A 3 24.16 -2.79 33.50
CA GLU A 3 23.55 -4.05 33.96
C GLU A 3 22.16 -4.31 33.37
N VAL A 4 21.34 -3.27 33.18
CA VAL A 4 20.00 -3.38 32.57
C VAL A 4 20.10 -3.70 31.07
N ILE A 5 21.04 -3.06 30.35
CA ILE A 5 21.33 -3.34 28.95
C ILE A 5 21.86 -4.77 28.77
N ASN A 6 22.70 -5.24 29.69
CA ASN A 6 23.25 -6.61 29.67
C ASN A 6 22.18 -7.67 29.96
N ASN A 7 21.13 -7.34 30.73
CA ASN A 7 20.01 -8.26 30.96
C ASN A 7 19.10 -8.36 29.71
N ARG A 8 18.85 -7.23 29.05
CA ARG A 8 18.03 -7.15 27.82
C ARG A 8 18.63 -7.91 26.65
N GLN A 9 19.89 -7.66 26.30
CA GLN A 9 20.55 -8.35 25.18
C GLN A 9 20.66 -9.86 25.43
N LYS A 10 20.93 -10.28 26.67
CA LYS A 10 20.94 -11.71 27.04
C LYS A 10 19.59 -12.37 26.83
N ARG A 11 18.47 -11.72 27.17
CA ARG A 11 17.12 -12.25 26.90
C ARG A 11 16.89 -12.44 25.41
N VAL A 12 17.23 -11.43 24.60
CA VAL A 12 17.13 -11.50 23.13
C VAL A 12 17.93 -12.68 22.58
N ASP A 13 19.19 -12.86 23.02
CA ASP A 13 20.03 -13.96 22.55
C ASP A 13 19.50 -15.34 22.95
N ILE A 14 18.90 -15.48 24.14
CA ILE A 14 18.29 -16.74 24.57
C ILE A 14 17.03 -17.03 23.75
N MET A 15 16.17 -16.03 23.51
CA MET A 15 14.96 -16.21 22.67
C MET A 15 15.33 -16.62 21.23
N LYS A 16 16.37 -16.02 20.64
CA LYS A 16 16.90 -16.43 19.33
C LYS A 16 17.36 -17.89 19.33
N ASN A 17 18.02 -18.33 20.39
CA ASN A 17 18.48 -19.72 20.51
C ASN A 17 17.31 -20.71 20.65
N LEU A 18 16.26 -20.35 21.40
CA LEU A 18 15.04 -21.16 21.51
C LEU A 18 14.32 -21.27 20.16
N ILE A 19 14.22 -20.17 19.41
CA ILE A 19 13.68 -20.17 18.04
C ILE A 19 14.48 -21.10 17.12
N ARG A 20 15.81 -21.08 17.17
CA ARG A 20 16.65 -22.00 16.38
C ARG A 20 16.45 -23.46 16.76
N GLN A 21 16.18 -23.75 18.04
CA GLN A 21 15.89 -25.12 18.48
C GLN A 21 14.52 -25.61 17.98
N LEU A 22 13.52 -24.72 17.93
CA LEU A 22 12.26 -24.99 17.23
C LEU A 22 12.49 -25.27 15.74
N ASP A 23 13.40 -24.51 15.12
CA ASP A 23 13.75 -24.70 13.71
C ASP A 23 14.41 -26.04 13.41
N GLN A 24 15.21 -26.53 14.34
CA GLN A 24 15.88 -27.82 14.25
C GLN A 24 14.98 -29.00 14.64
N GLY A 25 13.69 -28.77 14.93
CA GLY A 25 12.73 -29.81 15.30
C GLY A 25 12.98 -30.44 16.67
N VAL A 26 13.72 -29.77 17.55
CA VAL A 26 14.10 -30.31 18.86
C VAL A 26 13.00 -30.03 19.89
N ALA A 27 12.35 -31.08 20.39
CA ALA A 27 11.48 -31.07 21.57
C ALA A 27 10.53 -29.85 21.66
N GLU A 28 9.72 -29.68 20.61
CA GLU A 28 8.84 -28.52 20.38
C GLU A 28 8.09 -28.05 21.63
N GLU A 29 7.55 -28.98 22.41
CA GLU A 29 6.77 -28.67 23.61
C GLU A 29 7.60 -28.09 24.77
N ARG A 30 8.83 -28.58 24.95
CA ARG A 30 9.74 -28.09 25.99
C ARG A 30 10.29 -26.73 25.62
N VAL A 31 10.64 -26.53 24.34
CA VAL A 31 11.16 -25.26 23.83
C VAL A 31 10.07 -24.20 23.86
N LYS A 32 8.83 -24.56 23.48
CA LYS A 32 7.63 -23.73 23.67
C LYS A 32 7.51 -23.29 25.12
N SER A 33 7.43 -24.21 26.09
CA SER A 33 7.27 -23.86 27.52
C SER A 33 8.40 -22.96 28.07
N GLN A 34 9.64 -23.16 27.65
CA GLN A 34 10.77 -22.31 28.05
C GLN A 34 10.66 -20.91 27.46
N LEU A 35 10.27 -20.82 26.20
CA LEU A 35 9.96 -19.58 25.53
C LEU A 35 8.78 -18.88 26.21
N GLU A 36 7.76 -19.62 26.68
CA GLU A 36 6.63 -19.05 27.42
C GLU A 36 7.07 -18.33 28.69
N THR A 37 7.91 -19.00 29.47
CA THR A 37 8.43 -18.44 30.73
C THR A 37 9.28 -17.20 30.48
N MET A 38 10.06 -17.17 29.39
CA MET A 38 10.91 -16.01 29.06
C MET A 38 10.12 -14.84 28.50
N LEU A 39 9.08 -15.12 27.72
CA LEU A 39 8.19 -14.11 27.16
C LEU A 39 7.30 -13.49 28.24
N ASP A 40 6.94 -14.24 29.28
CA ASP A 40 6.25 -13.70 30.46
C ASP A 40 7.07 -12.63 31.20
N GLU A 41 8.40 -12.67 31.13
CA GLU A 41 9.30 -11.71 31.77
C GLU A 41 9.86 -10.65 30.80
N ALA A 42 9.50 -10.70 29.51
CA ALA A 42 10.06 -9.85 28.47
C ALA A 42 9.11 -8.71 28.08
N ASP A 43 9.65 -7.51 27.92
CA ASP A 43 8.91 -6.44 27.24
C ASP A 43 8.75 -6.81 25.77
N TYR A 44 7.61 -6.46 25.17
CA TYR A 44 7.36 -6.77 23.75
C TYR A 44 8.44 -6.19 22.81
N SER A 45 9.05 -5.07 23.21
CA SER A 45 10.21 -4.50 22.52
C SER A 45 11.43 -5.43 22.43
N ASP A 46 11.57 -6.42 23.32
CA ASP A 46 12.62 -7.44 23.26
C ASP A 46 12.34 -8.48 22.16
N VAL A 47 11.06 -8.80 21.92
CA VAL A 47 10.61 -9.67 20.82
C VAL A 47 10.90 -9.02 19.47
N PHE A 48 10.63 -7.72 19.35
CA PHE A 48 10.99 -6.96 18.15
C PHE A 48 12.49 -6.92 17.88
N MET A 49 13.32 -6.67 18.90
CA MET A 49 14.77 -6.70 18.73
C MET A 49 15.28 -8.07 18.29
N MET A 50 14.68 -9.14 18.82
CA MET A 50 14.95 -10.51 18.39
C MET A 50 14.60 -10.70 16.92
N GLU A 51 13.40 -10.31 16.46
CA GLU A 51 12.97 -10.43 15.06
C GLU A 51 13.89 -9.67 14.10
N VAL A 52 14.24 -8.42 14.42
CA VAL A 52 15.17 -7.62 13.62
C VAL A 52 16.52 -8.31 13.47
N GLN A 53 17.02 -8.96 14.53
CA GLN A 53 18.27 -9.71 14.47
C GLN A 53 18.14 -11.00 13.65
N LEU A 54 17.02 -11.72 13.74
CA LEU A 54 16.77 -12.94 12.96
C LEU A 54 16.65 -12.65 11.46
N VAL A 55 15.99 -11.55 11.08
CA VAL A 55 15.94 -11.07 9.69
C VAL A 55 17.36 -10.73 9.18
N LYS A 56 18.15 -10.00 9.97
CA LYS A 56 19.55 -9.67 9.62
C LYS A 56 20.44 -10.91 9.46
N GLU A 57 20.11 -11.99 10.16
CA GLU A 57 20.80 -13.28 10.07
C GLU A 57 20.33 -14.16 8.91
N GLY A 58 19.34 -13.71 8.12
CA GLY A 58 18.89 -14.36 6.89
C GLY A 58 17.76 -15.37 7.06
N ILE A 59 17.04 -15.38 8.18
CA ILE A 59 15.82 -16.18 8.33
C ILE A 59 14.72 -15.56 7.46
N THR A 60 13.98 -16.41 6.72
CA THR A 60 12.92 -15.94 5.80
C THR A 60 11.71 -15.39 6.54
N ALA A 61 10.98 -14.49 5.87
CA ALA A 61 9.78 -13.85 6.41
C ALA A 61 8.71 -14.88 6.82
N GLU A 62 8.51 -15.90 5.98
CA GLU A 62 7.53 -16.97 6.19
C GLU A 62 7.86 -17.75 7.46
N ARG A 63 9.15 -18.01 7.70
CA ARG A 63 9.59 -18.75 8.87
C ARG A 63 9.43 -17.93 10.15
N ILE A 64 9.71 -16.63 10.09
CA ILE A 64 9.48 -15.71 11.21
C ILE A 64 7.99 -15.65 11.53
N GLN A 65 7.12 -15.58 10.52
CA GLN A 65 5.66 -15.56 10.69
C GLN A 65 5.13 -16.79 11.45
N GLU A 66 5.59 -18.00 11.12
CA GLU A 66 5.21 -19.23 11.83
C GLU A 66 5.61 -19.22 13.31
N LEU A 67 6.75 -18.60 13.63
CA LEU A 67 7.25 -18.48 15.00
C LEU A 67 6.44 -17.42 15.80
N CYS A 68 6.04 -16.32 15.15
CA CYS A 68 5.30 -15.21 15.79
C CYS A 68 3.91 -15.63 16.34
N ASP A 69 3.21 -16.57 15.70
CA ASP A 69 1.90 -17.04 16.18
C ASP A 69 2.02 -17.77 17.52
N THR A 70 3.12 -18.48 17.74
CA THR A 70 3.40 -19.16 19.02
C THR A 70 3.66 -18.14 20.13
N HIS A 71 4.38 -17.06 19.85
CA HIS A 71 4.75 -16.06 20.86
C HIS A 71 3.57 -15.14 21.23
N THR A 72 2.71 -14.76 20.27
CA THR A 72 1.54 -13.90 20.54
C THR A 72 0.57 -14.55 21.52
N ARG A 73 0.30 -15.86 21.36
CA ARG A 73 -0.56 -16.64 22.26
C ARG A 73 -0.04 -16.66 23.71
N VAL A 74 1.28 -16.67 23.86
CA VAL A 74 1.97 -16.70 25.13
C VAL A 74 1.97 -15.33 25.79
N LEU A 75 2.34 -14.30 25.02
CA LEU A 75 2.41 -12.92 25.46
C LEU A 75 1.02 -12.32 25.74
N LYS A 76 -0.05 -12.96 25.29
CA LYS A 76 -1.44 -12.50 25.45
C LYS A 76 -1.75 -12.11 26.90
N LYS A 77 -1.31 -12.90 27.89
CA LYS A 77 -1.52 -12.61 29.31
C LYS A 77 -0.88 -11.29 29.79
N HIS A 78 0.26 -10.91 29.22
CA HIS A 78 0.99 -9.70 29.56
C HIS A 78 0.50 -8.50 28.75
N LEU A 79 0.20 -8.71 27.47
CA LEU A 79 -0.36 -7.71 26.56
C LEU A 79 -1.80 -7.31 26.90
N ASP A 80 -2.58 -8.21 27.51
CA ASP A 80 -3.94 -7.91 27.99
C ASP A 80 -3.95 -6.83 29.09
N LEU A 81 -2.81 -6.56 29.75
CA LEU A 81 -2.66 -5.47 30.71
C LEU A 81 -2.38 -4.12 30.05
N GLN A 82 -1.99 -4.09 28.76
CA GLN A 82 -1.80 -2.86 28.01
C GLN A 82 -3.13 -2.32 27.50
N GLU A 83 -3.40 -1.05 27.77
CA GLU A 83 -4.58 -0.37 27.23
C GLU A 83 -4.41 -0.12 25.72
N THR A 84 -5.52 -0.20 24.98
CA THR A 84 -5.53 0.20 23.57
C THR A 84 -5.26 1.71 23.50
N PRO A 85 -4.34 2.19 22.65
CA PRO A 85 -4.01 3.61 22.60
C PRO A 85 -5.23 4.50 22.31
N GLU A 86 -5.41 5.54 23.13
CA GLU A 86 -6.39 6.60 22.88
C GLU A 86 -5.67 7.84 22.32
N THR A 87 -6.10 8.30 21.15
CA THR A 87 -5.60 9.53 20.50
C THR A 87 -6.77 10.43 20.12
N LEU A 88 -6.48 11.69 19.78
CA LEU A 88 -7.50 12.67 19.42
C LEU A 88 -8.34 12.20 18.22
N PRO A 89 -9.66 12.46 18.20
CA PRO A 89 -10.48 12.19 17.03
C PRO A 89 -9.88 12.80 15.76
N GLY A 90 -9.81 11.99 14.70
CA GLY A 90 -9.20 12.34 13.41
C GLY A 90 -7.71 11.97 13.30
N HIS A 91 -6.99 11.76 14.40
CA HIS A 91 -5.62 11.25 14.35
C HIS A 91 -5.58 9.90 13.60
N PRO A 92 -4.54 9.59 12.79
CA PRO A 92 -4.48 8.34 12.04
C PRO A 92 -4.68 7.08 12.91
N VAL A 93 -4.03 7.01 14.08
CA VAL A 93 -4.21 5.91 15.05
C VAL A 93 -5.65 5.82 15.57
N HIS A 94 -6.28 6.95 15.91
CA HIS A 94 -7.69 6.96 16.30
C HIS A 94 -8.55 6.33 15.21
N THR A 95 -8.32 6.72 13.95
CA THR A 95 -9.08 6.18 12.82
C THR A 95 -8.85 4.69 12.65
N PHE A 96 -7.60 4.20 12.73
CA PHE A 96 -7.31 2.76 12.68
C PHE A 96 -8.00 1.99 13.82
N VAL A 97 -8.02 2.53 15.04
CA VAL A 97 -8.71 1.91 16.18
C VAL A 97 -10.23 1.88 15.98
N GLN A 98 -10.84 2.93 15.42
CA GLN A 98 -12.27 2.91 15.10
C GLN A 98 -12.61 1.89 14.01
N GLU A 99 -11.77 1.75 12.97
CA GLU A 99 -11.95 0.71 11.96
C GLU A 99 -11.84 -0.69 12.58
N ASN A 100 -10.85 -0.93 13.46
CA ASN A 100 -10.73 -2.18 14.21
C ASN A 100 -11.96 -2.48 15.05
N ARG A 101 -12.56 -1.46 15.66
CA ARG A 101 -13.81 -1.61 16.41
C ARG A 101 -14.98 -2.03 15.54
N GLU A 102 -15.11 -1.47 14.33
CA GLU A 102 -16.16 -1.87 13.38
C GLU A 102 -15.91 -3.26 12.79
N LEU A 103 -14.64 -3.62 12.54
CA LEU A 103 -14.27 -4.99 12.15
C LEU A 103 -14.65 -5.99 13.24
N ALA A 104 -14.32 -5.73 14.51
CA ALA A 104 -14.68 -6.59 15.64
C ALA A 104 -16.21 -6.73 15.82
N LYS A 105 -16.99 -5.66 15.57
CA LYS A 105 -18.46 -5.73 15.57
C LYS A 105 -18.97 -6.62 14.43
N THR A 106 -18.34 -6.53 13.26
CA THR A 106 -18.70 -7.32 12.08
C THR A 106 -18.40 -8.80 12.31
N THR A 107 -17.20 -9.14 12.80
CA THR A 107 -16.84 -10.53 13.16
C THR A 107 -17.77 -11.07 14.25
N GLY A 108 -18.04 -10.29 15.30
CA GLY A 108 -19.00 -10.64 16.35
C GLY A 108 -20.42 -10.89 15.83
N SER A 109 -20.89 -10.06 14.90
CA SER A 109 -22.22 -10.22 14.27
C SER A 109 -22.33 -11.51 13.47
N ILE A 110 -21.26 -11.89 12.75
CA ILE A 110 -21.18 -13.18 12.05
C ILE A 110 -21.26 -14.34 13.06
N ARG A 111 -20.49 -14.30 14.15
CA ARG A 111 -20.53 -15.34 15.21
C ARG A 111 -21.93 -15.50 15.80
N VAL A 112 -22.65 -14.41 16.04
CA VAL A 112 -24.05 -14.46 16.53
C VAL A 112 -24.99 -15.11 15.51
N LEU A 113 -24.83 -14.83 14.22
CA LEU A 113 -25.63 -15.49 13.18
C LEU A 113 -25.34 -16.99 13.11
N LEU A 114 -24.07 -17.37 13.15
CA LEU A 114 -23.65 -18.77 13.15
C LEU A 114 -24.18 -19.52 14.38
N GLU A 115 -24.20 -18.90 15.56
CA GLU A 115 -24.75 -19.52 16.76
C GLU A 115 -26.26 -19.80 16.64
N LYS A 116 -27.00 -18.90 15.98
CA LYS A 116 -28.42 -19.17 15.67
C LYS A 116 -28.59 -20.34 14.70
N ILE A 117 -27.67 -20.52 13.75
CA ILE A 117 -27.67 -21.67 12.82
C ILE A 117 -27.30 -22.96 13.56
N ASN A 118 -26.35 -22.90 14.51
CA ASN A 118 -25.93 -24.05 15.32
C ASN A 118 -27.09 -24.68 16.11
N GLN A 119 -28.06 -23.86 16.52
CA GLN A 119 -29.25 -24.27 17.26
C GLN A 119 -30.35 -24.91 16.38
N LYS A 120 -30.20 -24.91 15.06
CA LYS A 120 -31.14 -25.55 14.13
C LYS A 120 -30.82 -27.05 13.96
N PRO A 121 -31.83 -27.91 13.72
CA PRO A 121 -31.63 -29.29 13.28
C PRO A 121 -30.80 -29.33 11.99
N ASP A 122 -29.93 -30.34 11.85
CA ASP A 122 -28.94 -30.39 10.77
C ASP A 122 -29.57 -30.42 9.36
N ASP A 123 -30.78 -30.95 9.21
CA ASP A 123 -31.54 -31.05 7.98
C ASP A 123 -32.38 -29.79 7.67
N GLU A 124 -32.49 -28.83 8.59
CA GLU A 124 -33.24 -27.59 8.37
C GLU A 124 -32.54 -26.71 7.33
N ALA A 125 -33.30 -26.22 6.34
CA ALA A 125 -32.81 -25.24 5.38
C ALA A 125 -32.62 -23.87 6.05
N VAL A 126 -31.41 -23.34 6.00
CA VAL A 126 -31.00 -22.08 6.65
C VAL A 126 -30.43 -21.06 5.65
N THR A 127 -30.80 -21.19 4.36
CA THR A 127 -30.27 -20.37 3.26
C THR A 127 -30.35 -18.87 3.55
N ASP A 128 -31.47 -18.35 4.05
CA ASP A 128 -31.62 -16.91 4.35
C ASP A 128 -30.67 -16.44 5.46
N MET A 129 -30.45 -17.29 6.48
CA MET A 129 -29.49 -16.99 7.55
C MET A 129 -28.06 -17.03 7.02
N MET A 130 -27.78 -17.94 6.08
CA MET A 130 -26.47 -18.04 5.44
C MET A 130 -26.20 -16.86 4.50
N GLN A 131 -27.22 -16.35 3.80
CA GLN A 131 -27.11 -15.12 3.02
C GLN A 131 -26.80 -13.92 3.92
N ALA A 132 -27.38 -13.84 5.12
CA ALA A 132 -27.03 -12.80 6.09
C ALA A 132 -25.57 -12.90 6.54
N VAL A 133 -25.05 -14.12 6.76
CA VAL A 133 -23.62 -14.36 7.04
C VAL A 133 -22.75 -13.89 5.86
N GLN A 134 -23.12 -14.25 4.63
CA GLN A 134 -22.41 -13.84 3.42
C GLN A 134 -22.37 -12.32 3.24
N GLN A 135 -23.46 -11.62 3.54
CA GLN A 135 -23.50 -10.14 3.51
C GLN A 135 -22.50 -9.53 4.48
N GLN A 136 -22.39 -10.06 5.70
CA GLN A 136 -21.41 -9.58 6.68
C GLN A 136 -19.97 -9.91 6.26
N LEU A 137 -19.71 -11.08 5.66
CA LEU A 137 -18.41 -11.41 5.09
C LEU A 137 -18.02 -10.47 3.94
N ASN A 138 -18.99 -10.06 3.11
CA ASN A 138 -18.74 -9.05 2.06
C ASN A 138 -18.41 -7.67 2.65
N ILE A 139 -19.03 -7.28 3.77
CA ILE A 139 -18.64 -6.06 4.50
C ILE A 139 -17.21 -6.21 5.05
N LEU A 140 -16.87 -7.38 5.58
CA LEU A 140 -15.55 -7.67 6.15
C LEU A 140 -14.42 -7.58 5.11
N MET A 141 -14.71 -7.78 3.82
CA MET A 141 -13.74 -7.56 2.73
C MET A 141 -13.20 -6.14 2.67
N ASP A 142 -13.91 -5.16 3.24
CA ASP A 142 -13.46 -3.77 3.29
C ASP A 142 -12.18 -3.59 4.14
N VAL A 143 -11.79 -4.62 4.92
CA VAL A 143 -10.52 -4.69 5.65
C VAL A 143 -9.29 -4.46 4.75
N ASP A 144 -9.39 -4.73 3.45
CA ASP A 144 -8.28 -4.49 2.52
C ASP A 144 -7.84 -3.02 2.50
N LYS A 145 -8.77 -2.07 2.63
CA LYS A 145 -8.44 -0.63 2.69
C LYS A 145 -7.62 -0.31 3.94
N HIS A 146 -8.03 -0.88 5.08
CA HIS A 146 -7.35 -0.73 6.36
C HIS A 146 -5.91 -1.28 6.29
N TYR A 147 -5.73 -2.48 5.72
CA TYR A 147 -4.42 -3.09 5.52
C TYR A 147 -3.55 -2.29 4.56
N ARG A 148 -4.07 -1.94 3.37
CA ARG A 148 -3.33 -1.15 2.38
C ARG A 148 -2.87 0.19 2.93
N ARG A 149 -3.69 0.86 3.74
CA ARG A 149 -3.31 2.13 4.35
C ARG A 149 -2.14 1.97 5.32
N LYS A 150 -2.13 0.92 6.17
CA LYS A 150 -0.98 0.64 7.04
C LYS A 150 0.26 0.22 6.25
N GLU A 151 0.08 -0.66 5.28
CA GLU A 151 1.15 -1.20 4.42
C GLU A 151 1.90 -0.12 3.66
N ASN A 152 1.18 0.87 3.14
CA ASN A 152 1.77 1.90 2.29
C ASN A 152 2.06 3.21 3.02
N LEU A 153 1.36 3.52 4.12
CA LEU A 153 1.55 4.78 4.84
C LEU A 153 2.24 4.60 6.20
N LEU A 154 1.98 3.53 6.94
CA LEU A 154 2.55 3.35 8.29
C LEU A 154 3.87 2.57 8.27
N PHE A 155 3.91 1.44 7.57
CA PHE A 155 5.04 0.51 7.54
C PHE A 155 6.35 1.14 7.03
N PRO A 156 6.36 2.03 6.02
CA PRO A 156 7.59 2.69 5.59
C PRO A 156 8.30 3.48 6.70
N TYR A 157 7.57 4.01 7.69
CA TYR A 157 8.19 4.73 8.81
C TYR A 157 8.85 3.79 9.82
N PHE A 158 8.39 2.55 9.95
CA PHE A 158 9.08 1.53 10.73
C PHE A 158 10.42 1.16 10.07
N GLU A 159 10.43 0.99 8.75
CA GLU A 159 11.63 0.69 7.97
C GLU A 159 12.64 1.83 8.02
N LYS A 160 12.19 3.09 7.85
CA LYS A 160 13.03 4.29 7.98
C LYS A 160 13.71 4.36 9.34
N ASN A 161 13.03 3.91 10.40
CA ASN A 161 13.57 3.83 11.76
C ASN A 161 14.28 2.49 12.08
N GLN A 162 14.67 1.72 11.06
CA GLN A 162 15.46 0.49 11.17
C GLN A 162 14.74 -0.66 11.92
N LEU A 163 13.41 -0.71 11.85
CA LEU A 163 12.55 -1.75 12.40
C LEU A 163 11.72 -2.45 11.30
N PRO A 164 12.33 -3.15 10.32
CA PRO A 164 11.59 -3.77 9.21
C PRO A 164 10.86 -5.08 9.57
N GLY A 165 11.19 -5.72 10.70
CA GLY A 165 10.63 -7.02 11.11
C GLY A 165 9.10 -7.00 11.32
N PRO A 166 8.55 -6.07 12.12
CA PRO A 166 7.11 -6.03 12.40
C PRO A 166 6.26 -5.78 11.16
N PRO A 167 6.57 -4.78 10.30
CA PRO A 167 5.87 -4.60 9.03
C PRO A 167 5.84 -5.86 8.16
N LEU A 168 6.96 -6.55 8.05
CA LEU A 168 7.10 -7.75 7.22
C LEU A 168 6.16 -8.87 7.68
N VAL A 169 6.12 -9.15 8.99
CA VAL A 169 5.24 -10.17 9.58
C VAL A 169 3.77 -9.77 9.47
N MET A 170 3.45 -8.51 9.75
CA MET A 170 2.08 -8.00 9.68
C MET A 170 1.55 -8.05 8.25
N TRP A 171 2.37 -7.71 7.25
CA TRP A 171 2.01 -7.83 5.84
C TRP A 171 1.70 -9.28 5.45
N GLY A 172 2.56 -10.23 5.80
CA GLY A 172 2.33 -11.66 5.54
C GLY A 172 1.01 -12.15 6.15
N LYS A 173 0.65 -11.65 7.34
CA LYS A 173 -0.65 -11.94 7.98
C LYS A 173 -1.83 -11.25 7.30
N HIS A 174 -1.68 -10.02 6.81
CA HIS A 174 -2.71 -9.38 5.99
C HIS A 174 -3.01 -10.20 4.73
N ASP A 175 -1.98 -10.72 4.05
CA ASP A 175 -2.15 -11.55 2.86
C ASP A 175 -2.84 -12.88 3.17
N GLU A 176 -2.52 -13.49 4.31
CA GLU A 176 -3.22 -14.68 4.81
C GLU A 176 -4.72 -14.39 5.03
N VAL A 177 -5.06 -13.30 5.72
CA VAL A 177 -6.46 -12.89 5.96
C VAL A 177 -7.19 -12.61 4.65
N ARG A 178 -6.57 -11.86 3.72
CA ARG A 178 -7.14 -11.57 2.39
C ARG A 178 -7.45 -12.86 1.62
N LYS A 179 -6.55 -13.83 1.68
CA LYS A 179 -6.72 -15.13 1.03
C LYS A 179 -7.87 -15.91 1.68
N GLN A 180 -7.87 -16.03 3.01
CA GLN A 180 -8.91 -16.73 3.77
C GLN A 180 -10.31 -16.15 3.50
N LEU A 181 -10.46 -14.82 3.48
CA LEU A 181 -11.72 -14.16 3.16
C LEU A 181 -12.18 -14.45 1.72
N ARG A 182 -11.28 -14.35 0.74
CA ARG A 182 -11.58 -14.66 -0.67
C ARG A 182 -12.01 -16.11 -0.86
N GLU A 183 -11.28 -17.04 -0.28
CA GLU A 183 -11.57 -18.48 -0.36
C GLU A 183 -12.89 -18.84 0.34
N THR A 184 -13.13 -18.26 1.51
CA THR A 184 -14.40 -18.42 2.25
C THR A 184 -15.58 -17.94 1.42
N LEU A 185 -15.52 -16.74 0.83
CA LEU A 185 -16.59 -16.22 -0.03
C LEU A 185 -16.78 -17.03 -1.30
N ALA A 186 -15.70 -17.51 -1.93
CA ALA A 186 -15.78 -18.35 -3.12
C ALA A 186 -16.49 -19.68 -2.83
N GLY A 187 -16.26 -20.27 -1.65
CA GLY A 187 -16.98 -21.48 -1.20
C GLY A 187 -18.49 -21.29 -1.03
N LEU A 188 -18.95 -20.05 -0.82
CA LEU A 188 -20.37 -19.73 -0.67
C LEU A 188 -21.09 -19.50 -2.00
N GLN A 189 -20.38 -19.12 -3.07
CA GLN A 189 -20.99 -18.78 -4.35
C GLN A 189 -21.48 -20.00 -5.16
N GLN A 190 -21.14 -21.21 -4.73
CA GLN A 190 -21.39 -22.45 -5.49
C GLN A 190 -22.62 -23.24 -5.01
N VAL A 191 -23.37 -22.74 -4.04
CA VAL A 191 -24.43 -23.48 -3.36
C VAL A 191 -25.73 -22.69 -3.35
N GLU A 192 -26.80 -23.24 -3.95
CA GLU A 192 -28.12 -22.58 -4.01
C GLU A 192 -28.93 -22.74 -2.72
N THR A 193 -28.75 -23.85 -2.01
CA THR A 193 -29.48 -24.17 -0.77
C THR A 193 -28.53 -24.69 0.29
N HIS A 194 -28.66 -24.16 1.51
CA HIS A 194 -27.80 -24.54 2.63
C HIS A 194 -28.62 -25.20 3.73
N THR A 195 -28.23 -26.42 4.13
CA THR A 195 -28.73 -27.05 5.36
C THR A 195 -27.91 -26.62 6.57
N ALA A 196 -28.47 -26.68 7.78
CA ALA A 196 -27.76 -26.27 8.98
C ALA A 196 -26.50 -27.14 9.22
N GLY A 197 -26.56 -28.45 8.93
CA GLY A 197 -25.42 -29.35 9.07
C GLY A 197 -24.25 -28.98 8.15
N GLU A 198 -24.53 -28.65 6.88
CA GLU A 198 -23.52 -28.20 5.91
C GLU A 198 -22.89 -26.88 6.37
N VAL A 199 -23.70 -25.93 6.82
CA VAL A 199 -23.20 -24.63 7.31
C VAL A 199 -22.35 -24.81 8.56
N LYS A 200 -22.75 -25.67 9.52
CA LYS A 200 -21.94 -25.96 10.72
C LYS A 200 -20.56 -26.49 10.35
N ALA A 201 -20.50 -27.46 9.44
CA ALA A 201 -19.25 -28.03 8.96
C ALA A 201 -18.40 -26.97 8.25
N PHE A 202 -18.97 -26.29 7.25
CA PHE A 202 -18.28 -25.24 6.50
C PHE A 202 -17.74 -24.14 7.43
N SER A 203 -18.58 -23.65 8.35
CA SER A 203 -18.22 -22.58 9.29
C SER A 203 -17.07 -22.98 10.21
N SER A 204 -17.04 -24.23 10.68
CA SER A 204 -15.98 -24.72 11.56
C SER A 204 -14.60 -24.76 10.89
N PHE A 205 -14.56 -25.05 9.59
CA PHE A 205 -13.29 -25.19 8.86
C PHE A 205 -12.86 -23.93 8.10
N THR A 206 -13.76 -22.97 7.86
CA THR A 206 -13.46 -21.81 7.01
C THR A 206 -13.82 -20.48 7.68
N ILE A 207 -15.10 -20.27 8.02
CA ILE A 207 -15.58 -18.98 8.51
C ILE A 207 -14.96 -18.66 9.88
N LEU A 208 -15.09 -19.54 10.87
CA LEU A 208 -14.59 -19.30 12.22
C LEU A 208 -13.06 -19.05 12.25
N PRO A 209 -12.21 -19.86 11.58
CA PRO A 209 -10.79 -19.54 11.44
C PRO A 209 -10.51 -18.18 10.79
N THR A 210 -11.28 -17.81 9.75
CA THR A 210 -11.12 -16.51 9.08
C THR A 210 -11.44 -15.35 10.03
N LEU A 211 -12.51 -15.47 10.83
CA LEU A 211 -12.88 -14.46 11.83
C LEU A 211 -11.80 -14.36 12.92
N GLU A 212 -11.27 -15.49 13.38
CA GLU A 212 -10.17 -15.51 14.35
C GLU A 212 -8.92 -14.81 13.82
N SER A 213 -8.53 -15.03 12.57
CA SER A 213 -7.38 -14.33 11.98
C SER A 213 -7.57 -12.80 11.91
N VAL A 214 -8.80 -12.34 11.65
CA VAL A 214 -9.12 -10.89 11.69
C VAL A 214 -9.04 -10.35 13.12
N ASP A 215 -9.65 -11.05 14.08
CA ASP A 215 -9.64 -10.65 15.49
C ASP A 215 -8.21 -10.65 16.06
N ASP A 216 -7.37 -11.61 15.67
CA ASP A 216 -5.96 -11.67 16.04
C ASP A 216 -5.14 -10.52 15.43
N MET A 217 -5.47 -10.09 14.20
CA MET A 217 -4.85 -8.92 13.60
C MET A 217 -5.20 -7.63 14.35
N ILE A 218 -6.49 -7.43 14.68
CA ILE A 218 -6.94 -6.31 15.51
C ILE A 218 -6.15 -6.28 16.83
N TYR A 219 -5.99 -7.44 17.47
CA TYR A 219 -5.23 -7.56 18.71
C TYR A 219 -3.75 -7.16 18.54
N LYS A 220 -3.08 -7.71 17.52
CA LYS A 220 -1.68 -7.36 17.20
C LYS A 220 -1.52 -5.89 16.86
N GLU A 221 -2.53 -5.27 16.27
CA GLU A 221 -2.44 -3.85 15.94
C GLU A 221 -2.58 -2.96 17.16
N GLU A 222 -3.61 -3.19 17.96
CA GLU A 222 -3.92 -2.36 19.12
C GLU A 222 -2.93 -2.53 20.26
N LYS A 223 -2.45 -3.76 20.50
CA LYS A 223 -1.55 -4.04 21.63
C LYS A 223 -0.08 -3.85 21.30
N ILE A 224 0.27 -3.88 20.03
CA ILE A 224 1.68 -3.95 19.63
C ILE A 224 2.00 -2.88 18.60
N MET A 225 1.33 -2.90 17.44
CA MET A 225 1.71 -2.04 16.32
C MET A 225 1.51 -0.55 16.61
N PHE A 226 0.33 -0.17 17.09
CA PHE A 226 -0.02 1.23 17.33
C PHE A 226 0.75 1.85 18.50
N PRO A 227 0.90 1.18 19.67
CA PRO A 227 1.78 1.70 20.73
C PRO A 227 3.21 1.93 20.23
N THR A 228 3.75 0.95 19.49
CA THR A 228 5.11 1.07 18.94
C THR A 228 5.22 2.20 17.92
N ALA A 229 4.20 2.38 17.08
CA ALA A 229 4.17 3.46 16.11
C ALA A 229 4.13 4.83 16.81
N LEU A 230 3.33 4.97 17.87
CA LEU A 230 3.21 6.23 18.63
C LEU A 230 4.53 6.62 19.32
N ASP A 231 5.29 5.64 19.80
CA ASP A 231 6.62 5.89 20.38
C ASP A 231 7.68 6.23 19.31
N LEU A 232 7.48 5.77 18.07
CA LEU A 232 8.46 5.83 16.99
C LEU A 232 8.32 7.06 16.09
N LEU A 233 7.08 7.44 15.76
CA LEU A 233 6.77 8.45 14.76
C LEU A 233 6.63 9.84 15.41
N THR A 234 7.04 10.86 14.66
CA THR A 234 6.83 12.26 15.04
C THR A 234 5.44 12.75 14.61
N GLU A 235 4.98 13.86 15.19
CA GLU A 235 3.75 14.55 14.75
C GLU A 235 3.74 14.87 13.25
N GLN A 236 4.90 15.19 12.67
CA GLN A 236 5.04 15.45 11.24
C GLN A 236 4.83 14.19 10.40
N ASP A 237 5.35 13.04 10.86
CA ASP A 237 5.14 11.75 10.17
C ASP A 237 3.66 11.38 10.20
N TRP A 238 2.98 11.59 11.33
CA TRP A 238 1.54 11.38 11.46
C TRP A 238 0.72 12.29 10.55
N TYR A 239 1.15 13.54 10.35
CA TYR A 239 0.51 14.46 9.41
C TYR A 239 0.69 14.03 7.94
N GLU A 240 1.86 13.51 7.58
CA GLU A 240 2.08 12.93 6.25
C GLU A 240 1.18 11.70 6.02
N ILE A 241 1.00 10.85 7.04
CA ILE A 241 0.07 9.71 6.97
C ILE A 241 -1.38 10.19 6.84
N TYR A 242 -1.77 11.19 7.64
CA TYR A 242 -3.12 11.75 7.63
C TYR A 242 -3.49 12.31 6.25
N THR A 243 -2.62 13.14 5.67
CA THR A 243 -2.89 13.81 4.37
C THR A 243 -2.99 12.85 3.19
N GLN A 244 -2.33 11.68 3.25
CA GLN A 244 -2.38 10.66 2.20
C GLN A 244 -3.44 9.58 2.44
N SER A 245 -4.12 9.58 3.60
CA SER A 245 -5.04 8.51 3.99
C SER A 245 -6.25 8.38 3.06
N ASP A 246 -6.76 9.50 2.54
CA ASP A 246 -7.92 9.53 1.62
C ASP A 246 -7.66 8.76 0.31
N GLU A 247 -6.40 8.69 -0.16
CA GLU A 247 -6.05 8.00 -1.40
C GLU A 247 -6.29 6.47 -1.33
N TYR A 248 -6.26 5.91 -0.13
CA TYR A 248 -6.48 4.48 0.14
C TYR A 248 -7.92 4.19 0.60
N GLY A 249 -8.65 5.23 1.02
CA GLY A 249 -9.98 5.13 1.60
C GLY A 249 -9.99 4.56 3.03
N TYR A 250 -11.20 4.35 3.54
CA TYR A 250 -11.45 3.89 4.90
C TYR A 250 -12.29 2.62 4.95
N CYS A 251 -12.05 1.80 5.98
CA CYS A 251 -12.64 0.49 6.18
C CYS A 251 -13.82 0.56 7.15
N ILE A 252 -15.05 0.40 6.65
CA ILE A 252 -16.33 0.40 7.40
C ILE A 252 -16.64 1.72 8.14
N TYR A 253 -15.66 2.31 8.81
CA TYR A 253 -15.69 3.59 9.48
C TYR A 253 -14.98 4.66 8.63
N ALA A 254 -15.65 5.78 8.37
CA ALA A 254 -15.01 6.97 7.80
C ALA A 254 -14.82 8.03 8.91
N PRO A 255 -13.64 8.67 9.01
CA PRO A 255 -13.41 9.71 10.00
C PRO A 255 -14.33 10.91 9.75
N GLN A 256 -14.89 11.46 10.83
CA GLN A 256 -15.80 12.63 10.79
C GLN A 256 -15.12 13.92 11.24
N PHE A 257 -13.88 13.84 11.69
CA PHE A 257 -13.14 14.95 12.28
C PHE A 257 -11.86 15.15 11.50
N GLU A 258 -11.60 16.40 11.13
CA GLU A 258 -10.29 16.81 10.68
C GLU A 258 -9.32 16.80 11.86
N TRP A 259 -8.10 16.37 11.63
CA TRP A 259 -7.05 16.40 12.62
C TRP A 259 -5.92 17.35 12.21
N THR A 260 -5.44 18.10 13.19
CA THR A 260 -4.29 18.99 13.05
C THR A 260 -3.23 18.59 14.08
N PRO A 261 -1.97 18.39 13.67
CA PRO A 261 -0.88 18.01 14.56
C PRO A 261 -0.61 19.07 15.65
N GLU A 262 -0.23 18.60 16.83
CA GLU A 262 0.16 19.49 17.93
C GLU A 262 1.49 20.18 17.60
N GLY A 263 1.64 21.45 18.01
CA GLY A 263 2.87 22.21 17.78
C GLY A 263 2.92 23.01 16.47
N GLY A 264 1.80 23.13 15.75
CA GLY A 264 1.69 24.03 14.60
C GLY A 264 2.42 23.52 13.36
N VAL A 265 2.46 22.20 13.17
CA VAL A 265 2.91 21.56 11.93
C VAL A 265 1.83 21.76 10.86
N THR A 266 1.60 23.02 10.48
CA THR A 266 0.79 23.41 9.33
C THR A 266 1.65 23.37 8.08
N GLU A 267 1.07 22.97 6.94
CA GLU A 267 1.65 22.98 5.60
C GLU A 267 2.78 24.02 5.41
N GLU A 268 4.01 23.65 5.78
CA GLU A 268 5.08 23.78 4.83
C GLU A 268 4.99 22.52 3.98
N MET A 269 4.02 22.51 3.04
CA MET A 269 4.38 22.04 1.71
C MET A 269 5.65 22.81 1.39
N LYS A 270 6.80 22.20 1.68
CA LYS A 270 8.11 22.77 1.38
C LYS A 270 8.01 23.11 -0.08
N LYS A 271 7.86 24.41 -0.37
CA LYS A 271 7.84 24.94 -1.74
C LYS A 271 8.88 24.13 -2.50
N PRO A 272 8.59 23.60 -3.70
CA PRO A 272 9.58 22.85 -4.48
C PRO A 272 10.83 23.73 -4.58
N ALA A 273 11.76 23.44 -3.70
CA ALA A 273 12.98 24.19 -3.48
C ALA A 273 14.06 23.15 -3.64
N ALA A 274 15.02 23.46 -4.50
CA ALA A 274 16.23 22.67 -4.65
C ALA A 274 17.03 22.75 -3.34
N SER A 275 16.61 22.01 -2.33
CA SER A 275 17.35 21.80 -1.08
C SER A 275 18.20 20.55 -1.28
N ASN A 276 19.51 20.68 -1.09
CA ASN A 276 20.49 19.61 -1.28
C ASN A 276 20.52 19.00 -2.70
N GLY A 277 20.19 19.77 -3.74
CA GLY A 277 20.28 19.32 -5.14
C GLY A 277 19.20 18.32 -5.59
N ARG A 278 18.12 18.18 -4.80
CA ARG A 278 16.94 17.36 -5.14
C ARG A 278 15.71 18.23 -5.37
N VAL A 279 14.91 17.88 -6.37
CA VAL A 279 13.60 18.45 -6.70
C VAL A 279 12.55 17.70 -5.90
N GLN A 280 11.89 18.39 -4.96
CA GLN A 280 10.75 17.85 -4.22
C GLN A 280 9.45 18.00 -5.00
N MET A 281 8.64 16.95 -5.00
CA MET A 281 7.32 16.83 -5.63
C MET A 281 6.33 16.26 -4.61
N PRO A 282 5.01 16.40 -4.79
CA PRO A 282 4.02 15.91 -3.83
C PRO A 282 4.14 14.40 -3.51
N THR A 283 4.58 13.59 -4.48
CA THR A 283 4.68 12.12 -4.36
C THR A 283 6.11 11.61 -4.15
N GLY A 284 7.09 12.49 -3.92
CA GLY A 284 8.48 12.10 -3.71
C GLY A 284 9.49 13.13 -4.22
N ASN A 285 10.76 12.74 -4.35
CA ASN A 285 11.81 13.62 -4.87
C ASN A 285 12.77 12.90 -5.81
N PHE A 286 13.35 13.70 -6.71
CA PHE A 286 14.44 13.28 -7.58
C PHE A 286 15.67 14.17 -7.36
N SER A 287 16.87 13.62 -7.42
CA SER A 287 18.02 14.45 -7.81
C SER A 287 17.83 14.94 -9.26
N LEU A 288 18.48 16.05 -9.64
CA LEU A 288 18.39 16.52 -11.03
C LEU A 288 18.84 15.45 -12.03
N ASN A 289 19.86 14.66 -11.67
CA ASN A 289 20.34 13.56 -12.51
C ASN A 289 19.28 12.45 -12.64
N GLU A 290 18.61 12.08 -11.55
CA GLU A 290 17.52 11.09 -11.58
C GLU A 290 16.38 11.59 -12.48
N LEU A 291 15.95 12.84 -12.34
CA LEU A 291 14.87 13.42 -13.13
C LEU A 291 15.20 13.43 -14.63
N ILE A 292 16.41 13.84 -15.00
CA ILE A 292 16.89 13.79 -16.39
C ILE A 292 16.89 12.35 -16.90
N SER A 293 17.33 11.40 -16.07
CA SER A 293 17.45 9.99 -16.46
C SER A 293 16.08 9.35 -16.66
N VAL A 294 15.11 9.62 -15.78
CA VAL A 294 13.71 9.18 -15.94
C VAL A 294 13.15 9.69 -17.25
N PHE A 295 13.22 11.00 -17.52
CA PHE A 295 12.73 11.58 -18.78
C PHE A 295 13.45 11.05 -20.03
N SER A 296 14.70 10.60 -19.90
CA SER A 296 15.45 10.00 -21.02
C SER A 296 15.09 8.54 -21.29
N THR A 297 14.51 7.85 -20.30
CA THR A 297 14.16 6.42 -20.36
C THR A 297 12.71 6.18 -20.78
N LEU A 298 11.83 7.17 -20.67
CA LEU A 298 10.44 7.04 -21.08
C LEU A 298 10.32 6.56 -22.55
N PRO A 299 9.37 5.67 -22.87
CA PRO A 299 9.21 5.13 -24.22
C PRO A 299 8.53 6.10 -25.20
N PHE A 300 8.49 7.39 -24.87
CA PHE A 300 7.88 8.45 -25.66
C PHE A 300 8.68 9.76 -25.55
N ASP A 301 8.62 10.55 -26.61
CA ASP A 301 9.23 11.87 -26.68
C ASP A 301 8.29 12.92 -26.11
N LEU A 302 8.82 13.84 -25.29
CA LEU A 302 8.07 14.98 -24.76
C LEU A 302 8.64 16.28 -25.32
N THR A 303 7.76 17.24 -25.64
CA THR A 303 8.13 18.64 -25.86
C THR A 303 7.15 19.54 -25.11
N PHE A 304 7.66 20.40 -24.23
CA PHE A 304 6.85 21.34 -23.45
C PHE A 304 7.01 22.77 -23.98
N VAL A 305 5.87 23.41 -24.19
CA VAL A 305 5.71 24.80 -24.60
C VAL A 305 4.98 25.54 -23.47
N ASP A 306 5.52 26.65 -22.98
CA ASP A 306 4.91 27.39 -21.87
C ASP A 306 3.65 28.18 -22.25
N ALA A 307 3.06 28.85 -21.26
CA ALA A 307 1.87 29.69 -21.41
C ALA A 307 2.06 30.83 -22.44
N GLU A 308 3.30 31.28 -22.63
CA GLU A 308 3.69 32.29 -23.63
C GLU A 308 3.96 31.69 -25.01
N ASP A 309 3.68 30.41 -25.26
CA ASP A 309 3.91 29.70 -26.53
C ASP A 309 5.39 29.50 -26.88
N THR A 310 6.25 29.47 -25.86
CA THR A 310 7.71 29.34 -25.97
C THR A 310 8.15 27.92 -25.65
N VAL A 311 8.94 27.30 -26.52
CA VAL A 311 9.48 25.95 -26.25
C VAL A 311 10.46 26.01 -25.08
N ARG A 312 10.17 25.29 -24.00
CA ARG A 312 11.00 25.28 -22.78
C ARG A 312 11.78 24.01 -22.57
N TYR A 313 11.25 22.89 -23.01
CA TYR A 313 11.87 21.59 -22.76
C TYR A 313 11.53 20.61 -23.86
N PHE A 314 12.44 19.68 -24.13
CA PHE A 314 12.15 18.44 -24.82
C PHE A 314 13.02 17.32 -24.26
N THR A 315 12.54 16.08 -24.32
CA THR A 315 13.28 14.92 -23.81
C THR A 315 14.54 14.65 -24.65
N PRO A 316 15.69 14.36 -24.02
CA PRO A 316 16.86 13.85 -24.70
C PRO A 316 16.68 12.34 -24.94
N GLY A 317 15.78 11.96 -25.83
CA GLY A 317 15.50 10.55 -26.12
C GLY A 317 16.67 9.85 -26.83
N ARG A 318 16.88 8.55 -26.55
CA ARG A 318 17.86 7.69 -27.25
C ARG A 318 17.42 7.35 -28.68
N ASN A 319 16.12 7.20 -28.91
CA ASN A 319 15.50 6.79 -30.18
C ASN A 319 14.33 7.71 -30.55
N ARG A 320 14.62 9.00 -30.79
CA ARG A 320 13.58 9.99 -31.07
C ARG A 320 12.92 9.77 -32.42
N ILE A 321 11.61 10.01 -32.47
CA ILE A 321 10.83 9.89 -33.71
C ILE A 321 10.96 11.15 -34.57
N PHE A 322 11.02 12.31 -33.91
CA PHE A 322 11.26 13.58 -34.56
C PHE A 322 12.46 14.30 -33.95
N ASP A 323 13.43 14.62 -34.80
CA ASP A 323 14.60 15.39 -34.38
C ASP A 323 14.18 16.77 -33.81
N ARG A 324 14.83 17.17 -32.72
CA ARG A 324 14.81 18.55 -32.23
C ARG A 324 16.23 19.01 -31.97
N SER A 325 16.58 20.15 -32.53
CA SER A 325 17.82 20.85 -32.21
C SER A 325 17.64 21.66 -30.93
N ARG A 326 18.70 21.79 -30.11
CA ARG A 326 18.70 22.70 -28.95
C ARG A 326 18.40 24.15 -29.34
N ALA A 327 18.61 24.52 -30.61
CA ALA A 327 18.30 25.86 -31.14
C ALA A 327 16.80 26.24 -31.09
N ILE A 328 15.89 25.30 -30.81
CA ILE A 328 14.47 25.61 -30.65
C ILE A 328 14.10 26.09 -29.24
N LEU A 329 14.95 25.86 -28.24
CA LEU A 329 14.67 26.27 -26.86
C LEU A 329 14.61 27.80 -26.80
N GLY A 330 13.55 28.34 -26.19
CA GLY A 330 13.29 29.78 -26.15
C GLY A 330 12.61 30.35 -27.41
N ARG A 331 12.36 29.52 -28.42
CA ARG A 331 11.70 29.93 -29.67
C ARG A 331 10.18 29.75 -29.55
N LYS A 332 9.39 30.62 -30.20
CA LYS A 332 7.93 30.47 -30.26
C LYS A 332 7.53 29.25 -31.10
N VAL A 333 6.55 28.48 -30.64
CA VAL A 333 6.12 27.23 -31.28
C VAL A 333 5.66 27.41 -32.73
N GLN A 334 5.11 28.58 -33.05
CA GLN A 334 4.68 28.95 -34.41
C GLN A 334 5.85 28.98 -35.40
N TYR A 335 7.06 29.33 -34.95
CA TYR A 335 8.25 29.37 -35.81
C TYR A 335 8.95 28.01 -35.94
N CYS A 336 8.51 27.01 -35.18
CA CYS A 336 9.02 25.64 -35.25
C CYS A 336 8.29 24.77 -36.29
N HIS A 337 7.24 25.30 -36.91
CA HIS A 337 6.40 24.58 -37.87
C HIS A 337 6.40 25.25 -39.25
N PRO A 338 6.21 24.48 -40.35
CA PRO A 338 6.06 25.06 -41.69
C PRO A 338 4.85 26.00 -41.77
N PRO A 339 4.88 27.08 -42.59
CA PRO A 339 3.80 28.08 -42.68
C PRO A 339 2.41 27.49 -42.90
N LYS A 340 2.32 26.41 -43.70
CA LYS A 340 1.07 25.69 -43.97
C LYS A 340 0.40 25.08 -42.73
N SER A 341 1.14 24.82 -41.65
CA SER A 341 0.64 24.17 -40.44
C SER A 341 0.46 25.13 -39.26
N VAL A 342 0.96 26.36 -39.35
CA VAL A 342 0.92 27.35 -38.24
C VAL A 342 -0.52 27.68 -37.82
N HIS A 343 -1.46 27.71 -38.76
CA HIS A 343 -2.87 27.96 -38.44
C HIS A 343 -3.47 26.85 -37.55
N ILE A 344 -3.04 25.60 -37.74
CA ILE A 344 -3.46 24.46 -36.90
C ILE A 344 -2.84 24.58 -35.51
N VAL A 345 -1.55 24.88 -35.44
CA VAL A 345 -0.83 25.11 -34.17
C VAL A 345 -1.52 26.21 -33.36
N ASN A 346 -1.80 27.36 -33.98
CA ASN A 346 -2.49 28.47 -33.32
C ASN A 346 -3.90 28.09 -32.87
N LYS A 347 -4.62 27.29 -33.66
CA LYS A 347 -5.95 26.80 -33.26
C LYS A 347 -5.87 25.92 -32.01
N ILE A 348 -4.96 24.94 -31.98
CA ILE A 348 -4.80 24.05 -30.82
C ILE A 348 -4.43 24.84 -29.57
N VAL A 349 -3.42 25.71 -29.67
CA VAL A 349 -2.97 26.54 -28.53
C VAL A 349 -4.09 27.46 -28.04
N LYS A 350 -4.85 28.07 -28.95
CA LYS A 350 -5.99 28.91 -28.59
C LYS A 350 -7.08 28.09 -27.89
N ASP A 351 -7.46 26.95 -28.46
CA ASP A 351 -8.50 26.09 -27.91
C ASP A 351 -8.10 25.56 -26.51
N PHE A 352 -6.80 25.33 -26.26
CA PHE A 352 -6.27 24.97 -24.94
C PHE A 352 -6.28 26.14 -23.96
N LYS A 353 -5.83 27.33 -24.37
CA LYS A 353 -5.85 28.53 -23.52
C LYS A 353 -7.27 28.89 -23.06
N ASP A 354 -8.23 28.79 -23.98
CA ASP A 354 -9.63 29.14 -23.71
C ASP A 354 -10.41 28.00 -23.01
N GLY A 355 -9.80 26.83 -22.82
CA GLY A 355 -10.45 25.66 -22.21
C GLY A 355 -11.49 24.98 -23.11
N ALA A 356 -11.50 25.28 -24.41
CA ALA A 356 -12.39 24.65 -25.38
C ALA A 356 -12.00 23.18 -25.67
N GLN A 357 -10.72 22.84 -25.48
CA GLN A 357 -10.17 21.50 -25.61
C GLN A 357 -9.06 21.29 -24.57
N GLU A 358 -8.90 20.05 -24.11
CA GLU A 358 -7.79 19.65 -23.22
C GLU A 358 -6.80 18.71 -23.92
N LYS A 359 -7.18 18.16 -25.08
CA LYS A 359 -6.42 17.17 -25.83
C LYS A 359 -6.61 17.33 -27.34
N ALA A 360 -5.54 17.17 -28.11
CA ALA A 360 -5.58 17.02 -29.55
C ALA A 360 -4.65 15.90 -29.99
N ALA A 361 -5.12 14.96 -30.81
CA ALA A 361 -4.35 13.77 -31.17
C ALA A 361 -4.30 13.55 -32.68
N PHE A 362 -3.17 13.05 -33.15
CA PHE A 362 -2.89 12.69 -34.53
C PHE A 362 -2.19 11.33 -34.56
N TRP A 363 -2.36 10.60 -35.66
CA TRP A 363 -1.63 9.37 -35.90
C TRP A 363 -1.20 9.30 -37.36
N ILE A 364 0.02 8.84 -37.60
CA ILE A 364 0.60 8.71 -38.93
C ILE A 364 1.35 7.38 -39.07
N ASN A 365 1.39 6.87 -40.29
CA ASN A 365 2.29 5.78 -40.65
C ASN A 365 3.54 6.39 -41.30
N MET A 366 4.71 6.16 -40.71
CA MET A 366 5.97 6.72 -41.19
C MET A 366 7.09 5.68 -41.08
N GLY A 367 7.70 5.32 -42.22
CA GLY A 367 8.85 4.39 -42.23
C GLY A 367 8.55 3.01 -41.63
N GLY A 368 7.34 2.48 -41.84
CA GLY A 368 6.90 1.21 -41.25
C GLY A 368 6.47 1.30 -39.78
N LYS A 369 6.55 2.48 -39.16
CA LYS A 369 6.15 2.73 -37.77
C LYS A 369 4.79 3.41 -37.69
N PHE A 370 4.00 3.03 -36.69
CA PHE A 370 2.75 3.72 -36.34
C PHE A 370 3.01 4.74 -35.24
N ILE A 371 3.07 6.02 -35.61
CA ILE A 371 3.39 7.12 -34.70
C ILE A 371 2.11 7.76 -34.20
N TYR A 372 1.96 7.83 -32.87
CA TYR A 372 0.91 8.56 -32.20
C TYR A 372 1.45 9.86 -31.61
N ILE A 373 0.83 10.99 -31.97
CA ILE A 373 1.23 12.33 -31.54
C ILE A 373 0.05 12.93 -30.78
N CYS A 374 0.26 13.31 -29.53
CA CYS A 374 -0.78 13.87 -28.70
C CYS A 374 -0.31 15.18 -28.07
N TYR A 375 -1.20 16.17 -28.05
CA TYR A 375 -1.02 17.44 -27.40
C TYR A 375 -2.00 17.53 -26.23
N TYR A 376 -1.51 17.97 -25.07
CA TYR A 376 -2.29 18.17 -23.86
C TYR A 376 -2.17 19.60 -23.36
N ALA A 377 -3.28 20.17 -22.89
CA ALA A 377 -3.23 21.39 -22.09
C ALA A 377 -2.67 21.05 -20.70
N VAL A 378 -1.61 21.74 -20.29
CA VAL A 378 -1.02 21.60 -18.95
C VAL A 378 -1.60 22.69 -18.09
N ARG A 379 -2.20 22.31 -16.95
CA ARG A 379 -2.81 23.24 -16.00
C ARG A 379 -2.33 22.99 -14.58
N ASP A 380 -2.38 24.02 -13.75
CA ASP A 380 -2.19 23.88 -12.31
C ASP A 380 -3.46 23.35 -11.61
N PRO A 381 -3.42 23.03 -10.30
CA PRO A 381 -4.59 22.58 -9.55
C PRO A 381 -5.77 23.56 -9.51
N HIS A 382 -5.55 24.84 -9.83
CA HIS A 382 -6.59 25.86 -9.93
C HIS A 382 -7.15 26.02 -11.35
N GLY A 383 -6.71 25.19 -12.30
CA GLY A 383 -7.14 25.20 -13.69
C GLY A 383 -6.44 26.24 -14.57
N VAL A 384 -5.43 26.95 -14.06
CA VAL A 384 -4.68 27.95 -14.81
C VAL A 384 -3.81 27.27 -15.86
N TYR A 385 -3.90 27.72 -17.11
CA TYR A 385 -3.11 27.19 -18.21
C TYR A 385 -1.61 27.52 -18.03
N LEU A 386 -0.80 26.48 -17.89
CA LEU A 386 0.66 26.57 -17.75
C LEU A 386 1.41 26.36 -19.08
N GLY A 387 0.77 25.72 -20.06
CA GLY A 387 1.40 25.43 -21.35
C GLY A 387 0.78 24.25 -22.10
N THR A 388 1.44 23.84 -23.18
CA THR A 388 1.08 22.68 -23.99
C THR A 388 2.19 21.63 -23.91
N LEU A 389 1.82 20.38 -23.64
CA LEU A 389 2.71 19.23 -23.71
C LEU A 389 2.43 18.42 -24.98
N GLU A 390 3.42 18.32 -25.86
CA GLU A 390 3.45 17.36 -26.98
C GLU A 390 4.07 16.04 -26.49
N VAL A 391 3.41 14.93 -26.76
CA VAL A 391 3.85 13.56 -26.52
C VAL A 391 3.84 12.80 -27.84
N THR A 392 4.98 12.22 -28.22
CA THR A 392 5.09 11.40 -29.44
C THR A 392 5.55 10.00 -29.07
N GLN A 393 4.83 8.99 -29.54
CA GLN A 393 5.10 7.59 -29.22
C GLN A 393 5.04 6.70 -30.47
N ASP A 394 5.97 5.75 -30.58
CA ASP A 394 5.91 4.65 -31.55
C ASP A 394 5.09 3.53 -30.93
N LEU A 395 3.90 3.26 -31.47
CA LEU A 395 3.01 2.22 -30.97
C LEU A 395 3.13 0.91 -31.77
N THR A 396 4.12 0.77 -32.65
CA THR A 396 4.21 -0.37 -33.56
C THR A 396 4.23 -1.70 -32.81
N GLU A 397 5.10 -1.85 -31.81
CA GLU A 397 5.22 -3.07 -31.00
C GLU A 397 3.99 -3.28 -30.13
N VAL A 398 3.52 -2.22 -29.46
CA VAL A 398 2.34 -2.27 -28.58
C VAL A 398 1.08 -2.71 -29.33
N ARG A 399 0.91 -2.26 -30.59
CA ARG A 399 -0.21 -2.67 -31.44
C ARG A 399 -0.12 -4.10 -31.95
N ALA A 400 1.05 -4.73 -31.89
CA ALA A 400 1.27 -6.10 -32.30
C ALA A 400 1.13 -7.11 -31.13
N LEU A 401 0.98 -6.63 -29.89
CA LEU A 401 0.76 -7.50 -28.73
C LEU A 401 -0.58 -8.24 -28.84
N GLU A 402 -0.55 -9.54 -28.60
CA GLU A 402 -1.72 -10.43 -28.54
C GLU A 402 -1.65 -11.29 -27.28
N GLY A 403 -2.81 -11.80 -26.82
CA GLY A 403 -2.89 -12.67 -25.63
C GLY A 403 -2.54 -11.94 -24.33
N GLU A 404 -1.93 -12.66 -23.39
CA GLU A 404 -1.55 -12.14 -22.07
C GLU A 404 -0.18 -12.69 -21.62
N ARG A 405 0.63 -11.85 -20.98
CA ARG A 405 1.88 -12.25 -20.32
C ARG A 405 1.85 -11.78 -18.87
N ARG A 406 1.58 -12.71 -17.95
CA ARG A 406 1.39 -12.44 -16.50
C ARG A 406 2.63 -12.73 -15.65
N LEU A 407 3.62 -13.41 -16.23
CA LEU A 407 4.88 -13.77 -15.58
C LEU A 407 6.06 -13.21 -16.37
N LEU A 408 7.19 -13.03 -15.67
CA LEU A 408 8.42 -12.52 -16.27
C LEU A 408 8.99 -13.54 -17.26
N GLU A 409 9.33 -13.06 -18.45
CA GLU A 409 10.07 -13.79 -19.47
C GLU A 409 11.13 -12.84 -20.06
N TYR A 410 12.27 -13.36 -20.49
CA TYR A 410 13.26 -12.71 -21.36
C TYR A 410 12.78 -12.63 -22.81
N ASP A 411 12.61 -11.46 -23.43
CA ASP A 411 12.61 -11.41 -24.90
C ASP A 411 14.06 -11.74 -25.34
N SER A 412 14.26 -12.90 -25.96
CA SER A 412 15.58 -13.29 -26.48
C SER A 412 15.93 -12.43 -27.68
N GLU A 413 17.10 -11.77 -27.65
CA GLU A 413 17.60 -11.01 -28.80
C GLU A 413 17.69 -11.95 -30.02
N THR A 414 16.80 -11.77 -30.99
CA THR A 414 16.97 -12.33 -32.33
C THR A 414 18.20 -11.70 -32.95
N SER A 415 19.27 -12.50 -33.08
CA SER A 415 20.51 -12.12 -33.77
C SER A 415 20.29 -11.72 -35.22
#